data_AF-A0A195BBI9-F1
#
_entry.id   AF-A0A195BBI9-F1
#
_cell.length_a   1.000
_cell.length_b   1.000
_cell.length_c   1.000
_cell.angle_alpha   90.00
_cell.angle_beta   90.00
_cell.angle_gamma   90.00
#
_symmetry.space_group_name_H-M   'P 1'
#
loop_
_entity.id
_entity.type
_entity.pdbx_description
1 polymer ?
#
loop_
_entity_poly.entity_id
_entity_poly.type
_entity_poly.pdbx_seq_one_letter_code
_entity_poly.pdbx_strand_id
1 'polypeptide(L)'
;MEVHARAPDPLTIEGDMASNWQSWKEDFIIFMNLTGYIDKPNEIRANLLKNRIGKVGIDAIQNFSFDNVEDRDNMDILIEKLENYFNPPKKEVVERYHFFTRVKKQNETIEQYINILKEKAKTCNFNDMLDSMIRDKIILETHDKILRKKFFEADNLDLPKLVAIYHDYNINTEKMKQVTKETRVDSSVTSKSSDNIVKRVCWRCDEQHPLGKCPAWGSKCTKCGDTNHFTQCCKNFKFKMNKVINYFKIKYILIENIEDLST
;
A
#
# COMPACT_ATOMS: atom_id res chain seq x y z
N MET A 1 46.72 -24.90 -16.35
CA MET A 1 46.17 -25.01 -14.97
C MET A 1 44.78 -25.58 -15.12
N GLU A 2 44.52 -26.77 -14.57
CA GLU A 2 43.14 -27.25 -14.45
C GLU A 2 42.38 -26.25 -13.59
N VAL A 3 41.38 -25.62 -14.17
CA VAL A 3 40.51 -24.71 -13.44
C VAL A 3 39.65 -25.62 -12.57
N HIS A 4 39.97 -25.72 -11.28
CA HIS A 4 39.10 -26.38 -10.31
C HIS A 4 37.84 -25.56 -10.14
N ALA A 5 36.87 -25.75 -11.05
CA ALA A 5 35.56 -25.16 -10.97
C ALA A 5 34.73 -25.96 -9.96
N ARG A 6 34.19 -25.29 -8.94
CA ARG A 6 33.23 -25.90 -8.02
C ARG A 6 31.93 -26.19 -8.80
N ALA A 7 31.48 -27.44 -8.75
CA ALA A 7 30.15 -27.79 -9.26
C ALA A 7 29.06 -27.28 -8.30
N PRO A 8 27.87 -26.92 -8.82
CA PRO A 8 26.75 -26.53 -7.97
C PRO A 8 26.33 -27.68 -7.07
N ASP A 9 25.91 -27.36 -5.85
CA ASP A 9 25.22 -28.31 -4.99
C ASP A 9 23.85 -28.68 -5.60
N PRO A 10 23.27 -29.85 -5.27
CA PRO A 10 21.95 -30.23 -5.79
C PRO A 10 20.88 -29.17 -5.47
N LEU A 11 19.93 -28.97 -6.39
CA LEU A 11 18.84 -28.01 -6.20
C LEU A 11 18.00 -28.39 -4.96
N THR A 12 17.80 -27.43 -4.07
CA THR A 12 17.07 -27.60 -2.81
C THR A 12 15.61 -27.18 -2.95
N ILE A 13 14.72 -27.92 -2.29
CA ILE A 13 13.28 -27.62 -2.23
C ILE A 13 12.92 -26.72 -1.03
N GLU A 14 13.85 -26.50 -0.11
CA GLU A 14 13.62 -25.72 1.10
C GLU A 14 13.68 -24.22 0.80
N GLY A 15 12.61 -23.49 1.15
CA GLY A 15 12.56 -22.03 1.00
C GLY A 15 11.88 -21.58 -0.29
N ASP A 16 12.31 -20.42 -0.81
CA ASP A 16 11.75 -19.83 -2.02
C ASP A 16 12.31 -20.51 -3.27
N MET A 17 11.47 -21.30 -3.94
CA MET A 17 11.88 -22.12 -5.09
C MET A 17 12.43 -21.28 -6.26
N ALA A 18 11.89 -20.08 -6.46
CA ALA A 18 12.34 -19.17 -7.52
C ALA A 18 13.78 -18.69 -7.24
N SER A 19 14.06 -18.24 -6.02
CA SER A 19 15.42 -17.83 -5.60
C SER A 19 16.42 -18.98 -5.61
N ASN A 20 15.99 -20.17 -5.17
CA ASN A 20 16.83 -21.38 -5.20
C ASN A 20 17.20 -21.75 -6.64
N TRP A 21 16.23 -21.73 -7.56
CA TRP A 21 16.46 -21.99 -8.97
C TRP A 21 17.40 -20.97 -9.61
N GLN A 22 17.20 -19.67 -9.37
CA GLN A 22 18.08 -18.64 -9.93
C GLN A 22 19.53 -18.82 -9.48
N SER A 23 19.74 -18.98 -8.16
CA SER A 23 21.08 -19.19 -7.60
C SER A 23 21.74 -20.45 -8.18
N TRP A 24 20.99 -21.56 -8.22
CA TRP A 24 21.50 -22.83 -8.75
C TRP A 24 21.86 -22.74 -10.24
N LYS A 25 21.00 -22.11 -11.04
CA LYS A 25 21.22 -21.90 -12.48
C LYS A 25 22.46 -21.06 -12.72
N GLU A 26 22.65 -19.98 -11.96
CA GLU A 26 23.85 -19.14 -12.04
C GLU A 26 25.12 -19.95 -11.74
N ASP A 27 25.16 -20.67 -10.63
CA ASP A 27 26.29 -21.52 -10.26
C ASP A 27 26.59 -22.59 -11.32
N PHE A 28 25.54 -23.22 -11.87
CA PHE A 28 25.68 -24.21 -12.94
C PHE A 28 26.28 -23.60 -14.21
N ILE A 29 25.80 -22.43 -14.65
CA ILE A 29 26.33 -21.77 -15.85
C ILE A 29 27.79 -21.33 -15.64
N ILE A 30 28.15 -20.82 -14.46
CA ILE A 30 29.54 -20.49 -14.11
C ILE A 30 30.41 -21.75 -14.21
N PHE A 31 29.96 -22.86 -13.61
CA PHE A 31 30.66 -24.15 -13.70
C PHE A 31 30.85 -24.60 -15.15
N MET A 32 29.82 -24.51 -15.99
CA MET A 32 29.87 -24.89 -17.41
C MET A 32 30.87 -24.03 -18.21
N ASN A 33 30.93 -22.73 -17.91
CA ASN A 33 31.87 -21.80 -18.55
C ASN A 33 33.31 -22.08 -18.14
N LEU A 34 33.59 -22.20 -16.83
CA LEU A 34 34.94 -22.41 -16.31
C LEU A 34 35.57 -23.75 -16.73
N THR A 35 34.73 -24.77 -16.96
CA THR A 35 35.15 -26.10 -17.40
C THR A 35 35.21 -26.26 -18.92
N GLY A 36 34.69 -25.28 -19.69
CA GLY A 36 34.54 -25.38 -21.15
C GLY A 36 33.48 -26.38 -21.60
N TYR A 37 32.60 -26.84 -20.70
CA TYR A 37 31.47 -27.70 -21.07
C TYR A 37 30.39 -26.93 -21.82
N ILE A 38 30.33 -25.61 -21.66
CA ILE A 38 29.37 -24.76 -22.37
C ILE A 38 29.49 -24.87 -23.89
N ASP A 39 30.68 -25.14 -24.41
CA ASP A 39 30.97 -25.25 -25.85
C ASP A 39 30.77 -26.67 -26.42
N LYS A 40 30.35 -27.63 -25.58
CA LYS A 40 30.10 -29.01 -26.01
C LYS A 40 28.75 -29.14 -26.73
N PRO A 41 28.53 -30.24 -27.49
CA PRO A 41 27.23 -30.53 -28.07
C PRO A 41 26.11 -30.54 -27.02
N ASN A 42 24.90 -30.16 -27.45
CA ASN A 42 23.72 -30.02 -26.59
C ASN A 42 23.40 -31.26 -25.77
N GLU A 43 23.56 -32.45 -26.34
CA GLU A 43 23.34 -33.72 -25.64
C GLU A 43 24.27 -33.86 -24.41
N ILE A 44 25.55 -33.53 -24.55
CA ILE A 44 26.52 -33.58 -23.44
C ILE A 44 26.15 -32.54 -22.39
N ARG A 45 25.81 -31.33 -22.82
CA ARG A 45 25.36 -30.23 -21.94
C ARG A 45 24.10 -30.64 -21.16
N ALA A 46 23.13 -31.28 -21.82
CA ALA A 46 21.88 -31.74 -21.20
C ALA A 46 22.12 -32.86 -20.19
N ASN A 47 23.01 -33.80 -20.49
CA ASN A 47 23.38 -34.87 -19.56
C ASN A 47 24.10 -34.34 -18.33
N LEU A 48 24.95 -33.32 -18.49
CA LEU A 48 25.58 -32.63 -17.35
C LEU A 48 24.55 -31.91 -16.48
N LEU A 49 23.58 -31.21 -17.08
CA LEU A 49 22.46 -30.60 -16.36
C LEU A 49 21.68 -31.63 -15.54
N LYS A 50 21.23 -32.72 -16.19
CA LYS A 50 20.50 -33.83 -15.54
C LYS A 50 21.31 -34.45 -14.39
N ASN A 51 22.63 -34.60 -14.57
CA ASN A 51 23.49 -35.16 -13.54
C ASN A 51 23.65 -34.24 -12.31
N ARG A 52 23.70 -32.92 -12.51
CA ARG A 52 24.02 -31.95 -11.45
C ARG A 52 22.80 -31.37 -10.73
N ILE A 53 21.66 -31.27 -11.41
CA ILE A 53 20.46 -30.61 -10.84
C ILE A 53 19.86 -31.34 -9.63
N GLY A 54 20.18 -32.62 -9.48
CA GLY A 54 19.70 -33.43 -8.36
C GLY A 54 18.25 -33.88 -8.52
N LYS A 55 17.73 -34.55 -7.49
CA LYS A 55 16.45 -35.29 -7.56
C LYS A 55 15.26 -34.37 -7.87
N VAL A 56 15.20 -33.20 -7.24
CA VAL A 56 14.13 -32.20 -7.43
C VAL A 56 14.03 -31.78 -8.90
N GLY A 57 15.17 -31.45 -9.52
CA GLY A 57 15.21 -31.07 -10.93
C GLY A 57 14.91 -32.22 -11.88
N ILE A 58 15.42 -33.43 -11.59
CA ILE A 58 15.11 -34.62 -12.40
C ILE A 58 13.62 -34.92 -12.39
N ASP A 59 12.98 -34.86 -11.22
CA ASP A 59 11.53 -35.12 -11.10
C ASP A 59 10.72 -34.08 -11.86
N ALA A 60 11.15 -32.80 -11.87
CA ALA A 60 10.55 -31.77 -12.70
C ALA A 60 10.70 -32.08 -14.20
N ILE A 61 11.92 -32.43 -14.66
CA ILE A 61 12.19 -32.76 -16.07
C ILE A 61 11.32 -33.94 -16.55
N GLN A 62 11.11 -34.94 -15.71
CA GLN A 62 10.28 -36.10 -16.05
C GLN A 62 8.80 -35.74 -16.32
N ASN A 63 8.31 -34.66 -15.70
CA ASN A 63 6.95 -34.18 -15.86
C ASN A 63 6.76 -33.22 -17.03
N PHE A 64 7.83 -32.84 -17.75
CA PHE A 64 7.72 -31.94 -18.90
C PHE A 64 7.15 -32.64 -20.13
N SER A 65 6.24 -31.94 -20.81
CA SER A 65 5.86 -32.25 -22.18
C SER A 65 6.87 -31.65 -23.16
N PHE A 66 7.16 -32.37 -24.23
CA PHE A 66 8.04 -31.95 -25.31
C PHE A 66 7.35 -32.19 -26.64
N ASP A 67 7.42 -31.21 -27.53
CA ASP A 67 6.83 -31.32 -28.86
C ASP A 67 7.66 -32.24 -29.75
N ASN A 68 9.00 -32.21 -29.61
CA ASN A 68 9.91 -33.16 -30.24
C ASN A 68 10.67 -33.97 -29.18
N VAL A 69 10.96 -35.24 -29.49
CA VAL A 69 11.67 -36.13 -28.55
C VAL A 69 13.11 -35.65 -28.33
N GLU A 70 13.76 -35.10 -29.35
CA GLU A 70 15.14 -34.58 -29.32
C GLU A 70 15.30 -33.39 -28.35
N ASP A 71 14.22 -32.64 -28.08
CA ASP A 71 14.22 -31.50 -27.17
C ASP A 71 14.56 -31.91 -25.73
N ARG A 72 14.37 -33.20 -25.39
CA ARG A 72 14.73 -33.78 -24.09
C ARG A 72 16.24 -33.80 -23.84
N ASP A 73 17.05 -33.72 -24.90
CA ASP A 73 18.50 -33.76 -24.85
C ASP A 73 19.13 -32.42 -25.27
N ASN A 74 18.32 -31.35 -25.25
CA ASN A 74 18.79 -29.99 -25.46
C ASN A 74 18.82 -29.21 -24.15
N MET A 75 20.03 -28.86 -23.68
CA MET A 75 20.19 -28.14 -22.40
C MET A 75 19.46 -26.79 -22.40
N ASP A 76 19.48 -26.07 -23.52
CA ASP A 76 18.91 -24.72 -23.58
C ASP A 76 17.37 -24.79 -23.44
N ILE A 77 16.72 -25.78 -24.08
CA ILE A 77 15.29 -26.05 -23.93
C ILE A 77 14.94 -26.53 -22.50
N LEU A 78 15.76 -27.41 -21.93
CA LEU A 78 15.57 -27.87 -20.56
C LEU A 78 15.68 -26.73 -19.55
N ILE A 79 16.66 -25.84 -19.68
CA ILE A 79 16.80 -24.66 -18.82
C ILE A 79 15.59 -23.74 -18.97
N GLU A 80 15.08 -23.51 -20.18
CA GLU A 80 13.88 -22.69 -20.38
C GLU A 80 12.64 -23.30 -19.72
N LYS A 81 12.44 -24.62 -19.85
CA LYS A 81 11.31 -25.30 -19.17
C LYS A 81 11.46 -25.30 -17.65
N LEU A 82 12.67 -25.49 -17.13
CA LEU A 82 12.95 -25.41 -15.69
C LEU A 82 12.75 -23.99 -15.16
N GLU A 83 13.13 -22.97 -15.92
CA GLU A 83 12.86 -21.57 -15.61
C GLU A 83 11.35 -21.34 -15.46
N ASN A 84 10.56 -21.76 -16.43
CA ASN A 84 9.11 -21.62 -16.36
C ASN A 84 8.45 -22.47 -15.24
N TYR A 85 9.08 -23.57 -14.85
CA TYR A 85 8.55 -24.45 -13.80
C TYR A 85 8.86 -23.92 -12.39
N PHE A 86 10.11 -23.56 -12.13
CA PHE A 86 10.55 -23.11 -10.79
C PHE A 86 10.42 -21.60 -10.58
N ASN A 87 10.37 -20.82 -11.66
CA ASN A 87 10.18 -19.37 -11.64
C ASN A 87 9.17 -18.96 -12.73
N PRO A 88 7.91 -19.41 -12.62
CA PRO A 88 6.90 -19.16 -13.64
C PRO A 88 6.77 -17.66 -13.92
N PRO A 89 6.67 -17.24 -15.20
CA PRO A 89 6.46 -15.85 -15.55
C PRO A 89 5.27 -15.29 -14.78
N LYS A 90 5.53 -14.29 -13.94
CA LYS A 90 4.46 -13.68 -13.16
C LYS A 90 3.46 -13.03 -14.11
N LYS A 91 2.19 -13.38 -13.98
CA LYS A 91 1.13 -12.78 -14.79
C LYS A 91 1.04 -11.30 -14.43
N GLU A 92 1.30 -10.43 -15.39
CA GLU A 92 1.29 -8.97 -15.19
C GLU A 92 0.03 -8.49 -14.43
N VAL A 93 -1.13 -9.04 -14.78
CA VAL A 93 -2.41 -8.72 -14.13
C VAL A 93 -2.39 -9.02 -12.62
N VAL A 94 -1.79 -10.14 -12.22
CA VAL A 94 -1.66 -10.55 -10.81
C VAL A 94 -0.68 -9.64 -10.08
N GLU A 95 0.45 -9.32 -10.69
CA GLU A 95 1.44 -8.41 -10.11
C GLU A 95 0.88 -7.01 -9.92
N ARG A 96 0.17 -6.48 -10.93
CA ARG A 96 -0.54 -5.20 -10.84
C ARG A 96 -1.62 -5.23 -9.76
N TYR A 97 -2.37 -6.33 -9.65
CA TYR A 97 -3.33 -6.50 -8.57
C TYR A 97 -2.64 -6.40 -7.20
N HIS A 98 -1.52 -7.09 -6.99
CA HIS A 98 -0.75 -7.00 -5.75
C HIS A 98 -0.15 -5.62 -5.49
N PHE A 99 0.28 -4.91 -6.54
CA PHE A 99 0.70 -3.51 -6.44
C PHE A 99 -0.45 -2.63 -5.97
N PHE A 100 -1.60 -2.67 -6.65
CA PHE A 100 -2.73 -1.78 -6.34
C PHE A 100 -3.41 -2.11 -5.01
N THR A 101 -3.38 -3.36 -4.55
CA THR A 101 -3.99 -3.78 -3.27
C THR A 101 -3.07 -3.63 -2.06
N ARG A 102 -1.77 -3.40 -2.24
CA ARG A 102 -0.85 -3.13 -1.12
C ARG A 102 -1.19 -1.78 -0.48
N VAL A 103 -1.60 -1.76 0.79
CA VAL A 103 -1.97 -0.50 1.51
C VAL A 103 -0.91 -0.12 2.55
N LYS A 104 -0.53 1.16 2.65
CA LYS A 104 0.44 1.61 3.66
C LYS A 104 0.04 1.20 5.10
N LYS A 105 0.97 0.59 5.85
CA LYS A 105 0.74 0.21 7.25
C LYS A 105 0.84 1.43 8.18
N GLN A 106 0.23 1.35 9.36
CA GLN A 106 0.20 2.46 10.32
C GLN A 106 1.61 2.87 10.80
N ASN A 107 2.49 1.90 11.03
CA ASN A 107 3.85 2.11 11.53
C ASN A 107 4.93 2.19 10.43
N GLU A 108 4.53 2.28 9.17
CA GLU A 108 5.42 2.35 8.02
C GLU A 108 5.65 3.83 7.66
N THR A 109 6.87 4.24 7.31
CA THR A 109 7.11 5.60 6.79
C THR A 109 6.64 5.71 5.33
N ILE A 110 6.58 6.93 4.78
CA ILE A 110 6.22 7.09 3.37
C ILE A 110 7.30 6.52 2.44
N GLU A 111 8.58 6.62 2.81
CA GLU A 111 9.73 6.09 2.07
C GLU A 111 9.73 4.56 2.06
N GLN A 112 9.52 3.93 3.22
CA GLN A 112 9.43 2.48 3.32
C GLN A 112 8.30 1.96 2.42
N TYR A 113 7.16 2.65 2.44
CA TYR A 113 6.02 2.30 1.60
C TYR A 113 6.34 2.44 0.11
N ILE A 114 6.94 3.56 -0.31
CA ILE A 114 7.37 3.78 -1.69
C ILE A 114 8.35 2.70 -2.14
N ASN A 115 9.32 2.34 -1.30
CA ASN A 115 10.30 1.29 -1.63
C ASN A 115 9.61 -0.07 -1.85
N ILE A 116 8.65 -0.44 -0.99
CA ILE A 116 7.87 -1.67 -1.17
C ILE A 116 7.03 -1.63 -2.45
N LEU A 117 6.46 -0.48 -2.80
CA LEU A 117 5.74 -0.31 -4.07
C LEU A 117 6.68 -0.43 -5.28
N LYS A 118 7.88 0.17 -5.22
CA LYS A 118 8.90 0.04 -6.27
C LYS A 118 9.32 -1.41 -6.47
N GLU A 119 9.54 -2.15 -5.39
CA GLU A 119 9.86 -3.58 -5.46
C GLU A 119 8.74 -4.40 -6.12
N LYS A 120 7.48 -4.19 -5.74
CA LYS A 120 6.33 -4.86 -6.35
C LYS A 120 6.11 -4.49 -7.82
N ALA A 121 6.50 -3.29 -8.20
CA ALA A 121 6.30 -2.79 -9.56
C ALA A 121 7.29 -3.32 -10.59
N LYS A 122 8.41 -3.96 -10.17
CA LYS A 122 9.45 -4.52 -11.08
C LYS A 122 8.87 -5.46 -12.13
N THR A 123 7.79 -6.17 -11.80
CA THR A 123 7.11 -7.16 -12.64
C THR A 123 5.75 -6.68 -13.18
N CYS A 124 5.44 -5.38 -13.02
CA CYS A 124 4.15 -4.80 -13.40
C CYS A 124 4.16 -4.13 -14.80
N ASN A 125 5.29 -4.11 -15.51
CA ASN A 125 5.42 -3.45 -16.81
C ASN A 125 4.91 -1.99 -16.82
N PHE A 126 5.21 -1.23 -15.76
CA PHE A 126 4.85 0.20 -15.73
C PHE A 126 5.83 1.07 -16.52
N ASN A 127 7.03 0.58 -16.81
CA ASN A 127 8.06 1.29 -17.58
C ASN A 127 8.26 2.72 -17.01
N ASP A 128 8.30 3.73 -17.88
CA ASP A 128 8.50 5.13 -17.52
C ASP A 128 7.37 5.71 -16.65
N MET A 129 6.24 5.01 -16.52
CA MET A 129 5.11 5.44 -15.69
C MET A 129 5.23 5.04 -14.22
N LEU A 130 6.26 4.28 -13.82
CA LEU A 130 6.40 3.75 -12.46
C LEU A 130 6.17 4.80 -11.36
N ASP A 131 6.90 5.91 -11.41
CA ASP A 131 6.81 6.95 -10.39
C ASP A 131 5.44 7.64 -10.39
N SER A 132 4.80 7.77 -11.56
CA SER A 132 3.44 8.32 -11.68
C SER A 132 2.39 7.40 -11.09
N MET A 133 2.52 6.08 -11.28
CA MET A 133 1.64 5.06 -10.72
C MET A 133 1.73 5.04 -9.19
N ILE A 134 2.95 5.16 -8.64
CA ILE A 134 3.17 5.24 -7.20
C ILE A 134 2.59 6.54 -6.64
N ARG A 135 2.84 7.68 -7.29
CA ARG A 135 2.28 8.99 -6.92
C ARG A 135 0.76 8.93 -6.83
N ASP A 136 0.10 8.45 -7.88
CA ASP A 136 -1.36 8.42 -7.97
C ASP A 136 -1.96 7.46 -6.93
N LYS A 137 -1.31 6.32 -6.69
CA LYS A 137 -1.68 5.38 -5.63
C LYS A 137 -1.61 6.02 -4.24
N ILE A 138 -0.55 6.78 -3.93
CA ILE A 138 -0.42 7.48 -2.64
C ILE A 138 -1.54 8.52 -2.48
N ILE A 139 -1.87 9.27 -3.54
CA ILE A 139 -2.96 10.26 -3.51
C ILE A 139 -4.31 9.56 -3.23
N LEU A 140 -4.58 8.43 -3.90
CA LEU A 140 -5.80 7.63 -3.70
C LEU A 140 -5.93 7.12 -2.26
N GLU A 141 -4.83 6.72 -1.63
CA GLU A 141 -4.81 6.20 -0.26
C GLU A 141 -4.73 7.29 0.83
N THR A 142 -4.50 8.55 0.45
CA THR A 142 -4.38 9.65 1.41
C THR A 142 -5.75 10.03 1.97
N HIS A 143 -6.10 9.53 3.15
CA HIS A 143 -7.41 9.77 3.78
C HIS A 143 -7.60 11.22 4.27
N ASP A 144 -6.50 11.90 4.60
CA ASP A 144 -6.53 13.29 5.04
C ASP A 144 -6.88 14.23 3.87
N LYS A 145 -8.05 14.87 3.95
CA LYS A 145 -8.57 15.74 2.89
C LYS A 145 -7.73 17.00 2.69
N ILE A 146 -7.09 17.52 3.74
CA ILE A 146 -6.27 18.72 3.66
C ILE A 146 -4.97 18.39 2.94
N LEU A 147 -4.31 17.30 3.33
CA LEU A 147 -3.12 16.82 2.65
C LEU A 147 -3.41 16.49 1.18
N ARG A 148 -4.52 15.79 0.90
CA ARG A 148 -4.91 15.47 -0.47
C ARG A 148 -5.18 16.71 -1.32
N LYS A 149 -5.80 17.75 -0.73
CA LYS A 149 -5.99 19.04 -1.40
C LYS A 149 -4.65 19.70 -1.76
N LYS A 150 -3.66 19.68 -0.86
CA LYS A 150 -2.31 20.19 -1.15
C LYS A 150 -1.66 19.47 -2.33
N PHE A 151 -1.86 18.17 -2.49
CA PHE A 151 -1.37 17.44 -3.67
C PHE A 151 -2.02 17.94 -4.96
N PHE A 152 -3.33 18.20 -4.96
CA PHE A 152 -4.04 18.70 -6.14
C PHE A 152 -3.72 20.15 -6.52
N GLU A 153 -3.28 20.96 -5.57
CA GLU A 153 -2.87 22.36 -5.80
C GLU A 153 -1.42 22.49 -6.26
N ALA A 154 -0.63 21.41 -6.25
CA ALA A 154 0.78 21.44 -6.62
C ALA A 154 0.97 21.36 -8.14
N ASP A 155 1.68 22.32 -8.71
CA ASP A 155 2.04 22.33 -10.13
C ASP A 155 3.09 21.25 -10.46
N ASN A 156 2.84 20.48 -11.52
CA ASN A 156 3.73 19.41 -12.00
C ASN A 156 4.17 18.48 -10.86
N LEU A 157 3.19 17.94 -10.12
CA LEU A 157 3.45 17.04 -8.99
C LEU A 157 4.12 15.75 -9.47
N ASP A 158 5.39 15.57 -9.11
CA ASP A 158 6.14 14.33 -9.26
C ASP A 158 6.25 13.61 -7.90
N LEU A 159 6.79 12.39 -7.91
CA LEU A 159 6.91 11.59 -6.69
C LEU A 159 7.81 12.26 -5.62
N PRO A 160 8.98 12.84 -5.95
CA PRO A 160 9.78 13.59 -4.98
C PRO A 160 9.04 14.79 -4.34
N LYS A 161 8.35 15.61 -5.13
CA LYS A 161 7.56 16.74 -4.62
C LYS A 161 6.41 16.26 -3.72
N LEU A 162 5.76 15.15 -4.07
CA LEU A 162 4.73 14.55 -3.22
C LEU A 162 5.28 14.21 -1.84
N VAL A 163 6.46 13.57 -1.78
CA VAL A 163 7.12 13.22 -0.53
C VAL A 163 7.46 14.47 0.30
N ALA A 164 7.96 15.54 -0.35
CA ALA A 164 8.23 16.81 0.34
C ALA A 164 6.96 17.41 0.96
N ILE A 165 5.86 17.48 0.20
CA ILE A 165 4.56 17.97 0.71
C ILE A 165 4.05 17.11 1.87
N TYR A 166 4.21 15.78 1.78
CA TYR A 166 3.81 14.85 2.82
C TYR A 166 4.55 15.12 4.15
N HIS A 167 5.87 15.35 4.09
CA HIS A 167 6.68 15.67 5.26
C HIS A 167 6.33 17.02 5.86
N ASP A 168 6.26 18.07 5.04
CA ASP A 168 5.92 19.41 5.50
C ASP A 168 4.55 19.43 6.19
N TYR A 169 3.60 18.66 5.69
CA TYR A 169 2.30 18.49 6.33
C TYR A 169 2.42 17.82 7.70
N ASN A 170 3.09 16.67 7.77
CA ASN A 170 3.22 15.94 9.04
C ASN A 170 3.93 16.77 10.11
N ILE A 171 5.06 17.41 9.77
CA ILE A 171 5.80 18.29 10.68
C ILE A 171 4.89 19.40 11.22
N ASN A 172 4.13 20.07 10.35
CA ASN A 172 3.23 21.14 10.76
C ASN A 172 2.07 20.63 11.63
N THR A 173 1.49 19.46 11.31
CA THR A 173 0.42 18.88 12.12
C THR A 173 0.89 18.46 13.51
N GLU A 174 2.10 17.91 13.64
CA GLU A 174 2.68 17.54 14.94
C GLU A 174 2.99 18.78 15.78
N LYS A 175 3.56 19.83 15.19
CA LYS A 175 3.78 21.13 15.87
C LYS A 175 2.47 21.72 16.40
N MET A 176 1.39 21.70 15.61
CA MET A 176 0.09 22.22 16.04
C MET A 176 -0.54 21.41 17.18
N LYS A 177 -0.35 20.08 17.20
CA LYS A 177 -0.78 19.23 18.34
C LYS A 177 -0.04 19.57 19.63
N GLN A 178 1.26 19.89 19.56
CA GLN A 178 2.06 20.28 20.72
C GLN A 178 1.62 21.64 21.30
N VAL A 179 1.43 22.65 20.44
CA VAL A 179 0.96 23.99 20.86
C VAL A 179 -0.41 23.91 21.56
N THR A 180 -1.34 23.11 21.05
CA THR A 180 -2.66 22.94 21.70
C THR A 180 -2.61 22.21 23.05
N LYS A 181 -1.58 21.38 23.28
CA LYS A 181 -1.38 20.64 24.54
C LYS A 181 -0.78 21.54 25.62
N GLU A 182 0.09 22.47 25.24
CA GLU A 182 0.69 23.47 26.15
C GLU A 182 -0.31 24.51 26.63
N THR A 183 -1.27 24.93 25.78
CA THR A 183 -2.35 25.86 26.19
C THR A 183 -3.39 25.30 27.15
N ARG A 184 -3.34 24.02 27.54
CA ARG A 184 -4.32 23.39 28.46
C ARG A 184 -3.80 23.15 29.89
N VAL A 185 -2.55 23.53 30.19
CA VAL A 185 -1.94 23.24 31.51
C VAL A 185 -1.96 24.47 32.45
N ASP A 186 -2.32 25.66 31.98
CA ASP A 186 -2.43 26.83 32.87
C ASP A 186 -3.76 27.57 32.71
N SER A 187 -4.78 27.09 33.42
CA SER A 187 -5.99 27.86 33.71
C SER A 187 -6.56 27.42 35.06
N SER A 188 -5.71 27.55 36.08
CA SER A 188 -6.14 27.51 37.47
C SER A 188 -5.36 28.52 38.31
N VAL A 189 -5.33 29.79 37.89
CA VAL A 189 -5.03 30.90 38.81
C VAL A 189 -5.94 32.08 38.49
N THR A 190 -6.73 32.44 39.50
CA THR A 190 -7.50 33.67 39.63
C THR A 190 -6.74 34.91 39.19
N SER A 191 -7.34 35.73 38.32
CA SER A 191 -7.05 37.17 38.29
C SER A 191 -8.23 37.96 37.75
N LYS A 192 -8.56 39.02 38.50
CA LYS A 192 -9.60 40.01 38.26
C LYS A 192 -9.18 40.98 37.15
N SER A 193 -10.18 41.45 36.39
CA SER A 193 -10.30 42.74 35.64
C SER A 193 -9.20 43.08 34.62
N SER A 194 -9.49 43.40 33.35
CA SER A 194 -10.45 44.41 32.88
C SER A 194 -10.63 44.34 31.35
N ASP A 195 -11.84 44.67 30.90
CA ASP A 195 -12.22 45.27 29.61
C ASP A 195 -11.82 44.60 28.28
N ASN A 196 -12.68 43.67 27.85
CA ASN A 196 -13.22 43.66 26.49
C ASN A 196 -14.62 43.01 26.50
N ILE A 197 -15.65 43.86 26.68
CA ILE A 197 -17.06 43.46 26.73
C ILE A 197 -17.50 43.04 25.31
N VAL A 198 -17.26 41.78 24.96
CA VAL A 198 -18.11 41.11 23.97
C VAL A 198 -19.46 40.92 24.65
N LYS A 199 -20.41 41.81 24.36
CA LYS A 199 -21.78 41.77 24.89
C LYS A 199 -22.41 40.41 24.53
N ARG A 200 -22.36 39.43 25.45
CA ARG A 200 -22.92 38.10 25.20
C ARG A 200 -24.44 38.20 25.15
N VAL A 201 -25.01 38.06 23.96
CA VAL A 201 -26.44 37.82 23.76
C VAL A 201 -26.83 36.46 24.30
N CYS A 202 -28.00 36.35 24.93
CA CYS A 202 -28.44 35.10 25.52
C CYS A 202 -28.89 34.12 24.44
N TRP A 203 -28.29 32.93 24.39
CA TRP A 203 -28.70 31.88 23.44
C TRP A 203 -30.20 31.52 23.52
N ARG A 204 -30.88 31.74 24.65
CA ARG A 204 -32.30 31.35 24.80
C ARG A 204 -33.27 32.34 24.13
N CYS A 205 -32.93 33.62 24.06
CA CYS A 205 -33.83 34.68 23.58
C CYS A 205 -33.20 35.64 22.55
N ASP A 206 -31.91 35.49 22.28
CA ASP A 206 -31.08 36.35 21.43
C ASP A 206 -30.94 37.82 21.88
N GLU A 207 -31.35 38.12 23.11
CA GLU A 207 -31.27 39.45 23.71
C GLU A 207 -30.30 39.50 24.90
N GLN A 208 -29.93 40.71 25.32
CA GLN A 208 -29.14 40.98 26.52
C GLN A 208 -30.05 41.21 27.72
N HIS A 209 -29.83 40.46 28.80
CA HIS A 209 -30.58 40.61 30.04
C HIS A 209 -29.74 40.17 31.26
N PRO A 210 -30.09 40.59 32.49
CA PRO A 210 -29.44 40.11 33.70
C PRO A 210 -29.54 38.58 33.86
N LEU A 211 -28.57 37.97 34.54
CA LEU A 211 -28.59 36.54 34.87
C LEU A 211 -29.90 36.19 35.62
N GLY A 212 -30.54 35.09 35.22
CA GLY A 212 -31.81 34.64 35.81
C GLY A 212 -33.08 35.37 35.32
N LYS A 213 -32.96 36.47 34.58
CA LYS A 213 -34.11 37.24 34.04
C LYS A 213 -34.28 37.08 32.53
N CYS A 214 -34.16 35.84 32.04
CA CYS A 214 -34.29 35.58 30.60
C CYS A 214 -35.74 35.72 30.15
N PRO A 215 -36.07 36.56 29.15
CA PRO A 215 -37.43 36.67 28.60
C PRO A 215 -37.98 35.35 28.07
N ALA A 216 -37.11 34.45 27.60
CA ALA A 216 -37.52 33.14 27.11
C ALA A 216 -37.75 32.11 28.22
N TRP A 217 -37.53 32.44 29.50
CA TRP A 217 -37.80 31.54 30.62
C TRP A 217 -39.29 31.20 30.68
N GLY A 218 -39.63 29.91 30.73
CA GLY A 218 -41.01 29.42 30.68
C GLY A 218 -41.67 29.42 29.29
N SER A 219 -41.06 30.03 28.27
CA SER A 219 -41.59 30.02 26.90
C SER A 219 -41.45 28.64 26.26
N LYS A 220 -42.53 28.11 25.67
CA LYS A 220 -42.53 26.82 24.96
C LYS A 220 -42.20 27.01 23.48
N CYS A 221 -41.15 26.35 23.02
CA CYS A 221 -40.74 26.38 21.63
C CYS A 221 -41.73 25.62 20.75
N THR A 222 -42.24 26.29 19.72
CA THR A 222 -43.18 25.67 18.77
C THR A 222 -42.51 24.70 17.79
N LYS A 223 -41.17 24.68 17.71
CA LYS A 223 -40.41 23.76 16.83
C LYS A 223 -40.04 22.43 17.50
N CYS A 224 -39.56 22.44 18.76
CA CYS A 224 -39.14 21.22 19.46
C CYS A 224 -40.05 20.82 20.62
N GLY A 225 -40.96 21.70 21.06
CA GLY A 225 -41.86 21.44 22.18
C GLY A 225 -41.25 21.67 23.57
N ASP A 226 -39.94 21.89 23.68
CA ASP A 226 -39.26 22.18 24.95
C ASP A 226 -39.49 23.62 25.43
N THR A 227 -39.31 23.85 26.73
CA THR A 227 -39.43 25.17 27.36
C THR A 227 -38.07 25.87 27.50
N ASN A 228 -38.08 27.16 27.85
CA ASN A 228 -36.90 27.99 28.14
C ASN A 228 -36.08 28.47 26.93
N HIS A 229 -36.68 28.58 25.74
CA HIS A 229 -36.08 29.32 24.62
C HIS A 229 -37.16 29.75 23.61
N PHE A 230 -36.86 30.77 22.81
CA PHE A 230 -37.72 31.15 21.69
C PHE A 230 -37.52 30.23 20.49
N THR A 231 -38.57 30.04 19.70
CA THR A 231 -38.57 29.20 18.48
C THR A 231 -37.47 29.59 17.48
N GLN A 232 -37.08 30.86 17.45
CA GLN A 232 -35.99 31.37 16.62
C GLN A 232 -34.59 30.91 17.09
N CYS A 233 -34.44 30.65 18.38
CA CYS A 233 -33.17 30.25 19.00
C CYS A 233 -33.00 28.72 19.13
N CYS A 234 -33.94 27.95 18.56
CA CYS A 234 -33.98 26.49 18.66
C CYS A 234 -32.83 25.84 17.87
N LYS A 235 -31.96 25.09 18.57
CA LYS A 235 -30.81 24.40 17.97
C LYS A 235 -31.15 23.05 17.29
N ASN A 236 -32.39 22.56 17.42
CA ASN A 236 -32.81 21.24 16.91
C ASN A 236 -33.25 21.23 15.42
N PHE A 237 -32.75 22.16 14.60
CA PHE A 237 -33.07 22.19 13.17
C PHE A 237 -32.21 21.18 12.39
N LYS A 238 -32.71 19.96 12.18
CA LYS A 238 -32.13 19.00 11.24
C LYS A 238 -32.53 19.36 9.81
N PHE A 239 -31.59 19.90 9.03
CA PHE A 239 -31.70 19.95 7.56
C PHE A 239 -31.73 18.52 7.01
N LYS A 240 -32.77 18.15 6.24
CA LYS A 240 -32.80 16.92 5.45
C LYS A 240 -31.90 17.10 4.22
N MET A 241 -30.75 16.42 4.18
CA MET A 241 -30.02 16.16 2.94
C MET A 241 -30.36 14.75 2.46
N ASN A 242 -30.93 14.65 1.26
CA ASN A 242 -31.33 13.41 0.62
C ASN A 242 -30.12 12.59 0.12
N LYS A 243 -30.14 11.31 0.47
CA LYS A 243 -29.51 10.12 -0.14
C LYS A 243 -28.61 10.33 -1.38
N VAL A 244 -27.28 10.26 -1.20
CA VAL A 244 -26.35 9.54 -2.10
C VAL A 244 -25.11 9.07 -1.30
N ILE A 245 -25.26 8.16 -0.34
CA ILE A 245 -24.11 7.38 0.17
C ILE A 245 -24.62 5.98 0.51
N ASN A 246 -24.71 5.11 -0.51
CA ASN A 246 -24.90 3.68 -0.25
C ASN A 246 -24.16 2.77 -1.25
N TYR A 247 -23.02 3.22 -1.78
CA TYR A 247 -22.22 2.43 -2.72
C TYR A 247 -20.90 1.88 -2.16
N PHE A 248 -20.50 2.27 -0.94
CA PHE A 248 -19.19 1.88 -0.37
C PHE A 248 -19.25 0.87 0.78
N LYS A 249 -20.45 0.47 1.23
CA LYS A 249 -20.59 -0.47 2.37
C LYS A 249 -20.80 -1.94 1.98
N ILE A 250 -21.09 -2.24 0.70
CA ILE A 250 -21.38 -3.61 0.25
C ILE A 250 -20.12 -4.35 -0.23
N LYS A 251 -19.02 -3.65 -0.55
CA LYS A 251 -17.82 -4.29 -1.11
C LYS A 251 -16.90 -4.97 -0.07
N TYR A 252 -17.05 -4.68 1.22
CA TYR A 252 -16.21 -5.25 2.28
C TYR A 252 -16.68 -6.63 2.77
N ILE A 253 -17.88 -7.09 2.41
CA ILE A 253 -18.41 -8.40 2.84
C ILE A 253 -18.16 -9.50 1.80
N LEU A 254 -17.82 -9.16 0.56
CA LEU A 254 -17.63 -10.14 -0.53
C LEU A 254 -16.18 -10.62 -0.72
N ILE A 255 -15.22 -10.16 0.08
CA ILE A 255 -13.80 -10.50 -0.07
C ILE A 255 -13.37 -11.65 0.87
N GLU A 256 -14.18 -12.03 1.86
CA GLU A 256 -13.87 -13.15 2.76
C GLU A 256 -14.26 -14.54 2.21
N ASN A 257 -14.81 -14.63 0.99
CA ASN A 257 -15.30 -15.90 0.42
C ASN A 257 -14.62 -16.35 -0.89
N ILE A 258 -13.36 -15.96 -1.13
CA ILE A 258 -12.57 -16.46 -2.28
C ILE A 258 -11.23 -17.03 -1.77
N GLU A 259 -11.28 -17.90 -0.77
CA GLU A 259 -10.13 -18.75 -0.37
C GLU A 259 -10.38 -20.26 -0.58
N ASP A 260 -11.51 -20.68 -1.16
CA ASP A 260 -11.90 -22.11 -1.19
C ASP A 260 -12.22 -22.71 -2.57
N LEU A 261 -11.54 -22.27 -3.64
CA LEU A 261 -11.62 -22.97 -4.94
C LEU A 261 -10.29 -22.95 -5.71
N SER A 262 -9.35 -23.80 -5.30
CA SER A 262 -8.39 -24.44 -6.22
C SER A 262 -7.79 -25.70 -5.57
N THR A 263 -8.54 -26.80 -5.65
CA THR A 263 -7.99 -28.15 -5.73
C THR A 263 -7.70 -28.51 -7.18
#